data_AF-A0A9D0Q523-F1
#
_entry.id   AF-A0A9D0Q523-F1
#
_cell.length_a   1.000
_cell.length_b   1.000
_cell.length_c   1.000
_cell.angle_alpha   90.00
_cell.angle_beta   90.00
_cell.angle_gamma   90.00
#
_symmetry.space_group_name_H-M   'P 1'
#
loop_
_entity.id
_entity.type
_entity.pdbx_description
1 polymer ?
#
loop_
_entity_poly.entity_id
_entity_poly.type
_entity_poly.pdbx_seq_one_letter_code
_entity_poly.pdbx_strand_id
1 'polypeptide(L)'
;MSRIGRGMPRARSYAEYKAIVADALYEISEVRASAEFDGDYMTDTLGISEALEPELKALLKSLEEGSYEHSPTSFGFMTNMHQIPQEIIPFKPLLSRINETHTKGLEDAEN
;
A
#
# COMPACT_ATOMS: atom_id res chain seq x y z
N MET A 1 30.80 7.79 0.05
CA MET A 1 29.52 8.45 -0.28
C MET A 1 28.47 7.36 -0.46
N SER A 2 27.82 6.94 0.63
CA SER A 2 26.72 5.97 0.57
C SER A 2 25.46 6.68 0.08
N ARG A 3 24.95 6.27 -1.09
CA ARG A 3 23.59 6.63 -1.53
C ARG A 3 22.61 5.82 -0.68
N ILE A 4 22.23 6.37 0.47
CA ILE A 4 21.25 5.77 1.38
C ILE A 4 19.86 6.08 0.82
N GLY A 5 19.15 5.02 0.43
CA GLY A 5 17.69 4.92 0.30
C GLY A 5 16.94 6.07 -0.40
N ARG A 6 16.81 6.02 -1.73
CA ARG A 6 15.62 6.65 -2.34
C ARG A 6 14.43 5.78 -1.95
N GLY A 7 13.61 6.26 -1.02
CA GLY A 7 12.24 5.76 -0.85
C GLY A 7 11.55 5.74 -2.23
N MET A 8 10.61 4.82 -2.42
CA MET A 8 9.84 4.81 -3.66
C MET A 8 9.15 6.18 -3.82
N PRO A 9 9.23 6.81 -5.01
CA PRO A 9 8.72 8.17 -5.21
C PRO A 9 7.21 8.23 -4.91
N ARG A 10 6.68 9.32 -4.35
CA ARG A 10 5.23 9.43 -4.11
C ARG A 10 4.49 9.45 -5.46
N ALA A 11 3.17 9.30 -5.46
CA ALA A 11 2.42 9.45 -6.71
C ALA A 11 2.52 10.90 -7.23
N ARG A 12 2.71 11.12 -8.53
CA ARG A 12 2.78 12.46 -9.14
C ARG A 12 1.44 13.00 -9.60
N SER A 13 0.42 12.15 -9.61
CA SER A 13 -0.94 12.48 -10.00
C SER A 13 -1.94 11.59 -9.27
N TYR A 14 -3.21 12.01 -9.22
CA TYR A 14 -4.29 11.13 -8.72
C TYR A 14 -4.47 9.88 -9.57
N ALA A 15 -4.21 9.93 -10.88
CA ALA A 15 -4.25 8.76 -11.76
C ALA A 15 -3.15 7.75 -11.38
N GLU A 16 -1.93 8.24 -11.15
CA GLU A 16 -0.83 7.40 -10.66
C GLU A 16 -1.12 6.87 -9.25
N TYR A 17 -1.72 7.70 -8.38
CA TYR A 17 -2.07 7.27 -7.03
C TYR A 17 -3.12 6.15 -7.06
N LYS A 18 -4.14 6.31 -7.89
CA LYS A 18 -5.14 5.28 -8.17
C LYS A 18 -4.49 3.99 -8.67
N ALA A 19 -3.54 4.08 -9.60
CA ALA A 19 -2.81 2.91 -10.12
C ALA A 19 -2.02 2.19 -9.01
N ILE A 20 -1.31 2.93 -8.15
CA ILE A 20 -0.57 2.33 -7.03
C ILE A 20 -1.51 1.60 -6.06
N VAL A 21 -2.67 2.18 -5.75
CA VAL A 21 -3.66 1.53 -4.88
C VAL A 21 -4.25 0.28 -5.54
N ALA A 22 -4.50 0.33 -6.86
CA ALA A 22 -4.96 -0.83 -7.62
C ALA A 22 -3.91 -1.94 -7.68
N ASP A 23 -2.64 -1.61 -7.87
CA ASP A 23 -1.52 -2.57 -7.85
C ASP A 23 -1.43 -3.25 -6.47
N ALA A 24 -1.56 -2.49 -5.37
CA ALA A 24 -1.54 -3.07 -4.02
C ALA A 24 -2.71 -4.05 -3.79
N LEU A 25 -3.90 -3.76 -4.34
CA LEU A 25 -5.05 -4.67 -4.29
C LEU A 25 -4.84 -5.92 -5.14
N TYR A 26 -4.18 -5.80 -6.29
CA TYR A 26 -3.80 -6.94 -7.13
C TYR A 26 -2.82 -7.86 -6.39
N GLU A 27 -1.77 -7.30 -5.78
CA GLU A 27 -0.79 -8.07 -5.01
C GLU A 27 -1.42 -8.81 -3.82
N ILE A 28 -2.38 -8.17 -3.13
CA ILE A 28 -3.14 -8.83 -2.06
C ILE A 28 -3.90 -10.06 -2.60
N SER A 29 -4.50 -9.95 -3.78
CA SER A 29 -5.22 -11.06 -4.41
C SER A 29 -4.28 -12.19 -4.82
N GLU A 30 -3.13 -11.88 -5.40
CA GLU A 30 -2.12 -12.87 -5.80
C GLU A 30 -1.55 -13.62 -4.60
N VAL A 31 -1.27 -12.88 -3.52
CA VAL A 31 -0.77 -13.46 -2.27
C VAL A 31 -1.81 -14.36 -1.61
N ARG A 32 -3.09 -13.97 -1.61
CA ARG A 32 -4.18 -14.83 -1.11
C ARG A 32 -4.32 -16.10 -1.94
N ALA A 33 -4.32 -15.99 -3.26
CA ALA A 33 -4.41 -17.14 -4.15
C ALA A 33 -3.22 -18.11 -3.96
N SER A 34 -2.03 -17.58 -3.70
CA SER A 34 -0.84 -18.38 -3.40
C SER A 34 -0.94 -19.07 -2.03
N ALA A 35 -1.47 -18.37 -1.03
CA ALA A 35 -1.69 -18.88 0.33
C ALA A 35 -2.71 -20.02 0.41
N GLU A 36 -3.76 -19.96 -0.41
CA GLU A 36 -4.76 -21.02 -0.49
C GLU A 36 -4.20 -22.35 -1.05
N PHE A 37 -3.08 -22.29 -1.78
CA PHE A 37 -2.44 -23.47 -2.39
C PHE A 37 -1.37 -24.13 -1.48
N ASP A 38 -0.71 -23.36 -0.59
CA ASP A 38 0.43 -23.79 0.24
C ASP A 38 0.08 -23.86 1.74
N GLY A 39 -1.05 -24.52 2.03
CA GLY A 39 -1.94 -24.38 3.21
C GLY A 39 -1.41 -24.51 4.65
N ASP A 40 -0.12 -24.33 4.94
CA ASP A 40 0.44 -24.37 6.30
C ASP A 40 1.28 -23.12 6.66
N TYR A 41 1.79 -22.36 5.68
CA TYR A 41 2.75 -21.24 5.94
C TYR A 41 2.17 -19.81 5.85
N MET A 42 0.91 -19.63 5.43
CA MET A 42 0.42 -18.30 5.02
C MET A 42 -0.78 -17.78 5.83
N THR A 43 -1.10 -18.36 6.99
CA THR A 43 -2.20 -17.91 7.85
C THR A 43 -2.05 -16.45 8.30
N ASP A 44 -0.85 -16.03 8.67
CA ASP A 44 -0.57 -14.64 9.07
C ASP A 44 -0.75 -13.68 7.89
N THR A 45 -0.27 -14.07 6.70
CA THR A 45 -0.40 -13.29 5.48
C THR A 45 -1.87 -13.13 5.05
N LEU A 46 -2.68 -14.17 5.20
CA LEU A 46 -4.13 -14.14 4.94
C LEU A 46 -4.83 -13.15 5.87
N GLY A 47 -4.59 -13.24 7.19
CA GLY A 47 -5.22 -12.34 8.16
C GLY A 47 -4.86 -10.86 7.95
N ILE A 48 -3.61 -10.57 7.58
CA ILE A 48 -3.21 -9.19 7.26
C ILE A 48 -3.85 -8.72 5.95
N SER A 49 -3.89 -9.59 4.94
CA SER A 49 -4.52 -9.28 3.64
C SER A 49 -6.02 -8.98 3.80
N GLU A 50 -6.73 -9.75 4.62
CA GLU A 50 -8.15 -9.52 4.95
C GLU A 50 -8.39 -8.19 5.68
N ALA A 51 -7.44 -7.75 6.51
CA ALA A 51 -7.54 -6.46 7.17
C ALA A 51 -7.27 -5.28 6.22
N LEU A 52 -6.28 -5.41 5.32
CA LEU A 52 -5.85 -4.32 4.42
C LEU A 52 -6.80 -4.08 3.23
N GLU A 53 -7.33 -5.16 2.65
CA GLU A 53 -8.15 -5.11 1.45
C GLU A 53 -9.35 -4.15 1.53
N PRO A 54 -10.20 -4.16 2.59
CA PRO A 54 -11.33 -3.23 2.67
C PRO A 54 -10.89 -1.78 2.78
N GLU A 55 -9.79 -1.48 3.50
CA GLU A 55 -9.26 -0.12 3.62
C GLU A 55 -8.76 0.40 2.27
N LEU A 56 -8.02 -0.41 1.52
CA LEU A 56 -7.52 -0.05 0.19
C LEU A 56 -8.63 0.05 -0.84
N LYS A 57 -9.67 -0.79 -0.77
CA LYS A 57 -10.87 -0.68 -1.62
C LYS A 57 -11.64 0.61 -1.35
N ALA A 58 -11.79 0.99 -0.08
CA ALA A 58 -12.43 2.25 0.29
C ALA A 58 -11.64 3.45 -0.23
N LEU A 59 -10.30 3.41 -0.10
CA LEU A 59 -9.41 4.42 -0.66
C LEU A 59 -9.54 4.50 -2.18
N LEU A 60 -9.48 3.38 -2.89
CA LEU A 60 -9.61 3.33 -4.34
C LEU A 60 -10.94 3.97 -4.78
N LYS A 61 -12.04 3.60 -4.12
CA LYS A 61 -13.36 4.15 -4.40
C LYS A 61 -13.40 5.68 -4.20
N SER A 62 -12.82 6.18 -3.11
CA SER A 62 -12.76 7.64 -2.87
C SER A 62 -11.96 8.39 -3.95
N LEU A 63 -10.90 7.77 -4.48
CA LEU A 63 -10.12 8.32 -5.58
C LEU A 63 -10.90 8.31 -6.89
N GLU A 64 -11.74 7.29 -7.12
CA GLU A 64 -12.62 7.18 -8.29
C GLU A 64 -13.75 8.21 -8.28
N GLU A 65 -14.33 8.44 -7.11
CA GLU A 65 -15.41 9.40 -6.91
C GLU A 65 -14.90 10.85 -6.83
N GLY A 66 -13.58 11.05 -6.75
CA GLY A 66 -12.96 12.36 -6.57
C GLY A 66 -13.25 12.99 -5.20
N SER A 67 -13.71 12.18 -4.24
CA SER A 67 -14.00 12.58 -2.85
C SER A 67 -12.81 12.41 -1.91
N TYR A 68 -11.70 11.87 -2.41
CA TYR A 68 -10.48 11.65 -1.65
C TYR A 68 -9.80 12.97 -1.23
N GLU A 69 -9.41 13.03 0.05
CA GLU A 69 -8.62 14.13 0.62
C GLU A 69 -7.34 13.60 1.28
N HIS A 70 -6.24 14.35 1.13
CA HIS A 70 -5.00 14.05 1.85
C HIS A 70 -5.16 14.34 3.33
N SER A 71 -4.49 13.54 4.18
CA SER A 71 -4.49 13.73 5.62
C SER A 71 -3.08 13.56 6.16
N PRO A 72 -2.61 14.43 7.08
CA PRO A 72 -1.30 14.27 7.70
C PRO A 72 -1.19 13.02 8.59
N THR A 73 -2.31 12.40 8.90
CA THR A 73 -2.40 11.18 9.70
C THR A 73 -2.16 9.97 8.81
N SER A 74 -1.24 9.08 9.21
CA SER A 74 -1.02 7.81 8.50
C SER A 74 -2.25 6.90 8.61
N PHE A 75 -2.41 6.00 7.64
CA PHE A 75 -3.44 4.96 7.73
C PHE A 75 -3.24 4.08 8.96
N GLY A 76 -4.34 3.60 9.56
CA GLY A 76 -4.31 2.78 10.77
C GLY A 76 -3.44 1.53 10.60
N PHE A 77 -3.48 0.92 9.42
CA PHE A 77 -2.67 -0.27 9.09
C PHE A 77 -1.16 -0.05 9.16
N MET A 78 -0.67 1.20 9.07
CA MET A 78 0.78 1.48 9.12
C MET A 78 1.38 1.23 10.51
N THR A 79 0.56 1.28 11.57
CA THR A 79 0.99 1.13 12.97
C THR A 79 1.76 -0.18 13.20
N ASN A 80 1.29 -1.27 12.60
CA ASN A 80 1.90 -2.60 12.75
C ASN A 80 2.77 -3.00 11.56
N MET A 81 2.70 -2.26 10.43
CA MET A 81 3.35 -2.61 9.18
C MET A 81 4.87 -2.72 9.30
N HIS A 82 5.50 -1.88 10.12
CA HIS A 82 6.95 -1.91 10.32
C HIS A 82 7.44 -3.20 10.99
N GLN A 83 6.61 -3.82 11.83
CA GLN A 83 6.97 -5.04 12.56
C GLN A 83 6.83 -6.30 11.71
N ILE A 84 6.08 -6.23 10.61
CA ILE A 84 5.84 -7.38 9.74
C ILE A 84 7.03 -7.54 8.77
N PRO A 85 7.69 -8.71 8.71
CA PRO A 85 8.76 -8.96 7.75
C PRO A 85 8.28 -8.81 6.31
N GLN A 86 9.15 -8.34 5.41
CA GLN A 86 8.81 -8.19 3.99
C GLN A 86 8.52 -9.54 3.32
N GLU A 87 9.07 -10.64 3.83
CA GLU A 87 8.79 -12.01 3.37
C GLU A 87 7.32 -12.40 3.58
N ILE A 88 6.65 -11.83 4.59
CA ILE A 88 5.24 -12.06 4.88
C ILE A 88 4.34 -11.17 4.00
N ILE A 89 4.78 -9.93 3.72
CA ILE A 89 4.05 -8.96 2.89
C ILE A 89 5.01 -8.42 1.81
N PRO A 90 5.08 -9.07 0.64
CA PRO A 90 5.99 -8.65 -0.43
C PRO A 90 5.63 -7.26 -0.99
N PHE A 91 4.36 -6.86 -0.91
CA PHE A 91 3.84 -5.57 -1.37
C PHE A 91 3.95 -4.43 -0.33
N LYS A 92 4.66 -4.63 0.78
CA LYS A 92 4.92 -3.60 1.80
C LYS A 92 5.48 -2.28 1.25
N PRO A 93 6.33 -2.26 0.19
CA PRO A 93 6.77 -1.02 -0.44
C PRO A 93 5.61 -0.21 -1.06
N LEU A 94 4.60 -0.86 -1.63
CA LEU A 94 3.42 -0.18 -2.18
C LEU A 94 2.60 0.46 -1.06
N LEU A 95 2.40 -0.23 0.06
CA LEU A 95 1.68 0.32 1.23
C LEU A 95 2.39 1.55 1.79
N SER A 96 3.73 1.51 1.85
CA SER A 96 4.54 2.65 2.28
C SER A 96 4.36 3.84 1.33
N ARG A 97 4.42 3.58 0.01
CA ARG A 97 4.21 4.59 -1.03
C ARG A 97 2.81 5.22 -0.97
N ILE A 98 1.78 4.41 -0.72
CA ILE A 98 0.39 4.85 -0.54
C ILE A 98 0.31 5.78 0.67
N ASN A 99 0.87 5.37 1.81
CA ASN A 99 0.85 6.17 3.01
C ASN A 99 1.65 7.48 2.89
N GLU A 100 2.80 7.45 2.23
CA GLU A 100 3.58 8.66 1.98
C GLU A 100 2.85 9.64 1.06
N THR A 101 2.17 9.14 0.03
CA THR A 101 1.32 9.96 -0.85
C THR A 101 0.13 10.52 -0.08
N HIS A 102 -0.47 9.73 0.81
CA HIS A 102 -1.57 10.18 1.67
C HIS A 102 -1.17 11.32 2.60
N THR A 103 -0.05 11.13 3.30
CA THR A 103 0.43 12.04 4.36
C THR A 103 1.13 13.28 3.86
N LYS A 104 1.84 13.20 2.74
CA LYS A 104 2.68 14.30 2.22
C LYS A 104 2.09 14.95 0.97
N GLY A 105 0.97 14.44 0.45
CA GLY A 105 0.45 14.86 -0.84
C GLY A 105 1.17 14.21 -2.02
N LEU A 106 0.80 14.62 -3.23
CA LEU A 106 1.46 14.20 -4.47
C LEU A 106 2.93 14.68 -4.50
N GLU A 107 3.77 13.95 -5.22
CA GLU A 107 5.12 14.40 -5.56
C GLU A 107 5.03 15.52 -6.57
N ASP A 108 5.45 16.73 -6.18
CA ASP A 108 5.75 17.78 -7.15
C ASP A 108 6.82 17.26 -8.12
N ALA A 109 6.58 17.41 -9.41
CA ALA A 109 7.52 17.01 -10.45
C ALA A 109 8.79 17.90 -10.51
N GLU A 110 9.05 18.74 -9.50
CA GLU A 110 10.07 19.79 -9.56
C GLU A 110 11.21 19.55 -8.57
N ASN A 111 12.25 18.85 -9.02
CA ASN A 111 13.61 19.39 -9.27
C ASN A 111 14.60 18.25 -9.61
#